data_AF-A0A817H8Q3-F1
#
_entry.id   AF-A0A817H8Q3-F1
#
_cell.length_a   1.000
_cell.length_b   1.000
_cell.length_c   1.000
_cell.angle_alpha   90.00
_cell.angle_beta   90.00
_cell.angle_gamma   90.00
#
_symmetry.space_group_name_H-M   'P 1'
#
loop_
_entity.id
_entity.type
_entity.pdbx_description
1 polymer ?
#
loop_
_entity_poly.entity_id
_entity_poly.type
_entity_poly.pdbx_seq_one_letter_code
_entity_poly.pdbx_strand_id
1 'polypeptide(L)'
;MDLRSNDKKENTQFRNELTIRFLTALLVDYEKQWYLGMIRRRTLYILIKSVEKAKHQHSLKLHWKLIVEHFRLSKWLQNLMRLDCVKWINKESNKLLFDHIFLTIELTLVAFHSTQTRMDNIRKQFPELANIGKRIWNKVYAETHLYHLTATYILLDLQQSYEACWRIHMTKRCAQMLLKYESKTITELYETGMLGHSVYSHILELIEKKSLKLEFYRVSMVHGHLKAIENPFDLLPLFRSLPNHEKTRWQTIMKAKHRWFQPNQILLEKGQRVSTAYLITRGIVECKIDTMPIYYRLGNIVGIDALFSQDFLAHDTYRVSGGLLEAYCIDGILLNQFLKDETLAPSIYREIALHVLSNKYQTRLKLNRLQLRLLVHKRAKFYWNESDISIQLKENQRLFILAGYVTHLFNGQNNKYESIQLQIFDNEVEIVLNSSTVAYSWMDEDEEFSIKDTNLTVHFPLQTYDLLSNSLLYPGYLSQVTQFPER
;
A
#
# COMPACT_ATOMS: atom_id res chain seq x y z
N MET A 1 40.89 17.92 24.47
CA MET A 1 39.57 17.38 24.87
C MET A 1 38.61 17.57 23.72
N ASP A 2 38.14 16.47 23.13
CA ASP A 2 37.46 16.49 21.83
C ASP A 2 35.95 16.72 22.02
N LEU A 3 35.54 18.00 22.07
CA LEU A 3 34.15 18.46 22.32
C LEU A 3 33.12 17.77 21.40
N ARG A 4 33.53 17.42 20.17
CA ARG A 4 32.68 16.68 19.20
C ARG A 4 32.31 15.26 19.63
N SER A 5 33.10 14.65 20.51
CA SER A 5 32.85 13.29 21.02
C SER A 5 31.81 13.26 22.14
N ASN A 6 31.75 14.32 22.96
CA ASN A 6 30.74 14.47 24.01
C ASN A 6 29.37 14.81 23.43
N ASP A 7 29.31 15.73 22.46
CA ASP A 7 28.05 16.08 21.78
C ASP A 7 27.40 14.86 21.09
N LYS A 8 28.20 13.97 20.49
CA LYS A 8 27.67 12.75 19.86
C LYS A 8 27.11 11.76 20.88
N LYS A 9 27.77 11.60 22.04
CA LYS A 9 27.32 10.71 23.11
C LYS A 9 26.03 11.22 23.74
N GLU A 10 25.98 12.52 24.05
CA GLU A 10 24.82 13.17 24.65
C GLU A 10 23.59 13.13 23.71
N ASN A 11 23.80 13.43 22.42
CA ASN A 11 22.74 13.31 21.40
C ASN A 11 22.21 11.87 21.25
N THR A 12 23.06 10.86 21.45
CA THR A 12 22.66 9.45 21.40
C THR A 12 21.84 9.06 22.64
N GLN A 13 22.24 9.55 23.81
CA GLN A 13 21.53 9.34 25.06
C GLN A 13 20.12 9.95 25.03
N PHE A 14 19.98 11.19 24.59
CA PHE A 14 18.66 11.84 24.44
C PHE A 14 17.77 11.14 23.42
N ARG A 15 18.33 10.67 22.29
CA ARG A 15 17.58 9.86 21.33
C ARG A 15 17.07 8.56 21.96
N ASN A 16 17.92 7.87 22.73
CA ASN A 16 17.58 6.61 23.37
C ASN A 16 16.49 6.81 24.43
N GLU A 17 16.59 7.86 25.23
CA GLU A 17 15.57 8.21 26.23
C GLU A 17 14.21 8.50 25.56
N LEU A 18 14.20 9.35 24.53
CA LEU A 18 12.98 9.65 23.78
C LEU A 18 12.35 8.38 23.18
N THR A 19 13.19 7.49 22.65
CA THR A 19 12.75 6.18 22.11
C THR A 19 12.14 5.30 23.21
N ILE A 20 12.76 5.22 24.40
CA ILE A 20 12.24 4.44 25.53
C ILE A 20 10.90 4.98 26.02
N ARG A 21 10.77 6.31 26.15
CA ARG A 21 9.52 6.95 26.60
C ARG A 21 8.41 6.70 25.60
N PHE A 22 8.69 6.83 24.30
CA PHE A 22 7.76 6.51 23.23
C PHE A 22 7.30 5.04 23.26
N LEU A 23 8.24 4.10 23.37
CA LEU A 23 7.93 2.67 23.46
C LEU A 23 7.13 2.32 24.72
N THR A 24 7.40 2.98 25.84
CA THR A 24 6.64 2.80 27.10
C THR A 24 5.21 3.33 26.96
N ALA A 25 5.07 4.47 26.30
CA ALA A 25 3.77 5.03 25.94
C ALA A 25 2.94 4.07 25.06
N LEU A 26 3.57 3.41 24.09
CA LEU A 26 2.91 2.40 23.25
C LEU A 26 2.43 1.19 24.07
N LEU A 27 3.22 0.72 25.04
CA LEU A 27 2.83 -0.40 25.91
C LEU A 27 1.50 -0.13 26.63
N VAL A 28 1.36 1.06 27.21
CA VAL A 28 0.12 1.50 27.87
C VAL A 28 -1.06 1.52 26.89
N ASP A 29 -0.84 2.00 25.66
CA ASP A 29 -1.88 2.02 24.64
C ASP A 29 -2.31 0.60 24.25
N TYR A 30 -1.36 -0.35 24.17
CA TYR A 30 -1.65 -1.75 23.81
C TYR A 30 -2.48 -2.45 24.89
N GLU A 31 -2.12 -2.27 26.16
CA GLU A 31 -2.89 -2.79 27.30
C GLU A 31 -4.30 -2.20 27.32
N LYS A 32 -4.42 -0.89 27.07
CA LYS A 32 -5.73 -0.24 26.95
C LYS A 32 -6.57 -0.83 25.82
N GLN A 33 -6.00 -1.06 24.63
CA GLN A 33 -6.72 -1.70 23.52
C GLN A 33 -7.20 -3.11 23.89
N TRP A 34 -6.37 -3.88 24.59
CA TRP A 34 -6.77 -5.21 25.07
C TRP A 34 -7.87 -5.15 26.14
N TYR A 35 -7.78 -4.25 27.12
CA TYR A 35 -8.81 -4.05 28.14
C TYR A 35 -10.17 -3.64 27.54
N LEU A 36 -10.12 -2.89 26.44
CA LEU A 36 -11.29 -2.53 25.65
C LEU A 36 -11.82 -3.70 24.79
N GLY A 37 -11.15 -4.85 24.77
CA GLY A 37 -11.48 -6.02 23.97
C GLY A 37 -11.11 -5.90 22.49
N MET A 38 -10.44 -4.82 22.08
CA MET A 38 -10.18 -4.47 20.67
C MET A 38 -9.13 -5.36 20.00
N ILE A 39 -8.31 -6.02 20.80
CA ILE A 39 -7.30 -6.99 20.35
C ILE A 39 -7.35 -8.25 21.19
N ARG A 40 -6.90 -9.36 20.60
CA ARG A 40 -6.80 -10.63 21.30
C ARG A 40 -5.58 -10.65 22.23
N ARG A 41 -5.65 -11.49 23.27
CA ARG A 41 -4.52 -11.74 24.20
C ARG A 41 -3.23 -12.13 23.47
N ARG A 42 -3.33 -12.93 22.40
CA ARG A 42 -2.18 -13.29 21.55
C ARG A 42 -1.51 -12.06 20.92
N THR A 43 -2.31 -11.11 20.42
CA THR A 43 -1.84 -9.87 19.82
C THR A 43 -1.15 -8.99 20.86
N LEU A 44 -1.77 -8.82 22.04
CA LEU A 44 -1.15 -8.09 23.15
C LEU A 44 0.21 -8.68 23.54
N TYR A 45 0.29 -10.01 23.69
CA TYR A 45 1.54 -10.68 24.03
C TYR A 45 2.66 -10.40 23.02
N ILE A 46 2.35 -10.43 21.71
CA ILE A 46 3.31 -10.11 20.65
C ILE A 46 3.80 -8.67 20.78
N LEU A 47 2.87 -7.73 20.97
CA LEU A 47 3.16 -6.30 21.04
C LEU A 47 3.99 -5.92 22.30
N ILE A 48 3.67 -6.49 23.46
CA ILE A 48 4.46 -6.27 24.69
C ILE A 48 5.89 -6.81 24.50
N LYS A 49 6.01 -8.05 24.02
CA LYS A 49 7.32 -8.68 23.81
C LYS A 49 8.18 -7.94 22.79
N SER A 50 7.57 -7.37 21.74
CA SER A 50 8.31 -6.57 20.76
C SER A 50 8.76 -5.23 21.35
N VAL A 51 7.93 -4.58 22.16
CA VAL A 51 8.28 -3.33 22.87
C VAL A 51 9.41 -3.55 23.86
N GLU A 52 9.35 -4.58 24.71
CA GLU A 52 10.37 -4.87 25.72
C GLU A 52 11.75 -5.08 25.07
N LYS A 53 11.81 -5.90 24.02
CA LYS A 53 13.04 -6.10 23.24
C LYS A 53 13.53 -4.81 22.58
N ALA A 54 12.63 -4.00 22.04
CA ALA A 54 12.96 -2.72 21.40
C ALA A 54 13.44 -1.67 22.41
N LYS A 55 12.93 -1.68 23.64
CA LYS A 55 13.38 -0.82 24.74
C LYS A 55 14.82 -1.14 25.13
N HIS A 56 15.16 -2.43 25.26
CA HIS A 56 16.52 -2.86 25.56
C HIS A 56 17.55 -2.46 24.50
N GLN A 57 17.15 -2.38 23.22
CA GLN A 57 18.02 -2.00 22.10
C GLN A 57 17.83 -0.55 21.62
N HIS A 58 16.99 0.24 22.29
CA HIS A 58 16.66 1.63 21.91
C HIS A 58 16.31 1.81 20.43
N SER A 59 15.48 0.92 19.88
CA SER A 59 15.25 0.80 18.45
C SER A 59 13.78 0.62 18.06
N LEU A 60 13.17 1.67 17.51
CA LEU A 60 11.83 1.62 16.91
C LEU A 60 11.80 0.65 15.71
N LYS A 61 12.87 0.63 14.91
CA LYS A 61 13.06 -0.34 13.84
C LYS A 61 12.97 -1.78 14.32
N LEU A 62 13.51 -2.09 15.49
CA LEU A 62 13.41 -3.45 16.04
C LEU A 62 11.97 -3.79 16.41
N HIS A 63 11.24 -2.87 17.05
CA HIS A 63 9.82 -3.06 17.36
C HIS A 63 9.02 -3.40 16.11
N TRP A 64 9.16 -2.60 15.05
CA TRP A 64 8.51 -2.84 13.77
C TRP A 64 8.92 -4.18 13.15
N LYS A 65 10.22 -4.48 13.12
CA LYS A 65 10.75 -5.74 12.58
C LYS A 65 10.13 -6.96 13.26
N LEU A 66 10.05 -6.95 14.59
CA LEU A 66 9.48 -8.04 15.38
C LEU A 66 7.98 -8.22 15.12
N ILE A 67 7.24 -7.13 14.90
CA ILE A 67 5.83 -7.21 14.50
C ILE A 67 5.70 -7.81 13.09
N VAL A 68 6.49 -7.34 12.13
CA VAL A 68 6.46 -7.81 10.73
C VAL A 68 6.84 -9.29 10.60
N GLU A 69 7.66 -9.83 11.50
CA GLU A 69 7.95 -11.26 11.55
C GLU A 69 6.68 -12.12 11.71
N HIS A 70 5.66 -11.61 12.40
CA HIS A 70 4.37 -12.28 12.54
C HIS A 70 3.48 -12.19 11.30
N PHE A 71 3.83 -11.38 10.30
CA PHE A 71 3.10 -11.33 9.03
C PHE A 71 3.52 -12.45 8.07
N ARG A 72 4.62 -13.15 8.36
CA ARG A 72 5.12 -14.28 7.56
C ARG A 72 4.21 -15.49 7.73
N LEU A 73 3.82 -16.10 6.61
CA LEU A 73 3.16 -17.40 6.66
C LEU A 73 4.19 -18.49 7.01
N SER A 74 3.80 -19.46 7.82
CA SER A 74 4.63 -20.64 8.05
C SER A 74 4.85 -21.40 6.74
N LYS A 75 6.03 -22.02 6.55
CA LYS A 75 6.32 -22.82 5.35
C LYS A 75 5.28 -23.92 5.11
N TRP A 76 4.76 -24.48 6.20
CA TRP A 76 3.71 -25.49 6.16
C TRP A 76 2.41 -24.93 5.56
N LEU A 77 1.95 -23.76 6.02
CA LEU A 77 0.76 -23.11 5.47
C LEU A 77 0.97 -22.70 4.00
N GLN A 78 2.17 -22.22 3.65
CA GLN A 78 2.53 -21.93 2.26
C GLN A 78 2.41 -23.17 1.36
N ASN A 79 2.87 -24.33 1.85
CA ASN A 79 2.77 -25.58 1.10
C ASN A 79 1.32 -26.07 0.98
N LEU A 80 0.51 -25.92 2.04
CA LEU A 80 -0.92 -26.24 1.97
C LEU A 80 -1.67 -25.38 0.96
N MET A 81 -1.35 -24.09 0.91
CA MET A 81 -1.90 -23.14 -0.07
C MET A 81 -1.41 -23.37 -1.52
N ARG A 82 -0.52 -24.34 -1.75
CA ARG A 82 -0.19 -24.81 -3.11
C ARG A 82 -1.03 -26.02 -3.52
N LEU A 83 -1.68 -26.67 -2.56
CA LEU A 83 -2.47 -27.88 -2.75
C LEU A 83 -3.96 -27.56 -2.91
N ASP A 84 -4.26 -26.49 -3.68
CA ASP A 84 -5.61 -25.96 -3.89
C ASP A 84 -6.56 -26.95 -4.60
N CYS A 85 -6.02 -28.05 -5.13
CA CYS A 85 -6.78 -29.11 -5.78
C CYS A 85 -7.65 -29.93 -4.81
N VAL A 86 -7.32 -29.94 -3.52
CA VAL A 86 -7.98 -30.78 -2.52
C VAL A 86 -8.91 -29.94 -1.64
N LYS A 87 -10.23 -30.09 -1.83
CA LYS A 87 -11.27 -29.24 -1.20
C LYS A 87 -11.16 -29.13 0.32
N TRP A 88 -10.90 -30.23 1.03
CA TRP A 88 -10.81 -30.21 2.50
C TRP A 88 -9.53 -29.52 2.99
N ILE A 89 -8.41 -29.71 2.29
CA ILE A 89 -7.14 -29.02 2.56
C ILE A 89 -7.31 -27.52 2.34
N ASN A 90 -7.95 -27.14 1.23
CA ASN A 90 -8.27 -25.75 0.93
C ASN A 90 -9.15 -25.10 2.02
N LYS A 91 -10.13 -25.84 2.55
CA LYS A 91 -10.99 -25.34 3.64
C LYS A 91 -10.20 -25.02 4.91
N GLU A 92 -9.31 -25.91 5.34
CA GLU A 92 -8.50 -25.69 6.54
C GLU A 92 -7.38 -24.66 6.32
N SER A 93 -6.74 -24.64 5.15
CA SER A 93 -5.75 -23.62 4.81
C SER A 93 -6.37 -22.21 4.80
N ASN A 94 -7.58 -22.06 4.24
CA ASN A 94 -8.31 -20.79 4.24
C ASN A 94 -8.67 -20.33 5.65
N LYS A 95 -9.04 -21.25 6.55
CA LYS A 95 -9.32 -20.92 7.96
C LYS A 95 -8.07 -20.42 8.68
N LEU A 96 -6.91 -21.02 8.42
CA LEU A 96 -5.63 -20.60 8.99
C LEU A 96 -5.17 -19.26 8.40
N LEU A 97 -5.34 -19.07 7.09
CA LEU A 97 -5.08 -17.79 6.43
C LEU A 97 -5.97 -16.69 7.02
N PHE A 98 -7.26 -16.97 7.24
CA PHE A 98 -8.18 -16.03 7.88
C PHE A 98 -7.69 -15.59 9.26
N ASP A 99 -7.30 -16.53 10.14
CA ASP A 99 -6.77 -16.19 11.47
C ASP A 99 -5.47 -15.37 11.39
N HIS A 100 -4.61 -15.68 10.42
CA HIS A 100 -3.37 -14.96 10.14
C HIS A 100 -3.60 -13.53 9.66
N ILE A 101 -4.53 -13.33 8.72
CA ILE A 101 -4.93 -12.00 8.24
C ILE A 101 -5.56 -11.20 9.37
N PHE A 102 -6.43 -11.81 10.17
CA PHE A 102 -7.06 -11.15 11.33
C PHE A 102 -6.01 -10.70 12.35
N LEU A 103 -4.99 -11.52 12.61
CA LEU A 103 -3.86 -11.15 13.47
C LEU A 103 -3.05 -9.98 12.86
N THR A 104 -2.81 -10.01 11.55
CA THR A 104 -2.09 -8.95 10.84
C THR A 104 -2.83 -7.62 10.93
N ILE A 105 -4.16 -7.63 10.76
CA ILE A 105 -5.02 -6.45 10.94
C ILE A 105 -4.89 -5.91 12.37
N GLU A 106 -5.07 -6.74 13.40
CA GLU A 106 -4.95 -6.30 14.80
C GLU A 106 -3.57 -5.71 15.13
N LEU A 107 -2.50 -6.39 14.74
CA LEU A 107 -1.13 -5.94 14.97
C LEU A 107 -0.86 -4.60 14.28
N THR A 108 -1.27 -4.45 13.03
CA THR A 108 -1.01 -3.23 12.25
C THR A 108 -1.86 -2.06 12.75
N LEU A 109 -3.13 -2.30 13.06
CA LEU A 109 -4.04 -1.30 13.62
C LEU A 109 -3.56 -0.80 14.97
N VAL A 110 -3.04 -1.65 15.84
CA VAL A 110 -2.67 -1.21 17.19
C VAL A 110 -1.24 -0.71 17.26
N ALA A 111 -0.30 -1.31 16.52
CA ALA A 111 1.12 -1.03 16.71
C ALA A 111 1.51 0.44 16.50
N PHE A 112 0.94 1.12 15.50
CA PHE A 112 1.36 2.47 15.10
C PHE A 112 0.21 3.45 14.81
N HIS A 113 -1.03 3.17 15.24
CA HIS A 113 -2.18 4.04 14.93
C HIS A 113 -2.16 5.38 15.66
N SER A 114 -1.72 5.45 16.92
CA SER A 114 -1.72 6.67 17.75
C SER A 114 -0.36 7.38 17.79
N THR A 115 0.60 7.00 16.95
CA THR A 115 2.00 7.44 17.08
C THR A 115 2.19 8.94 17.01
N GLN A 116 1.50 9.62 16.09
CA GLN A 116 1.58 11.07 15.93
C GLN A 116 1.05 11.81 17.16
N THR A 117 -0.18 11.49 17.57
CA THR A 117 -0.80 12.04 18.79
C THR A 117 0.07 11.74 20.02
N ARG A 118 0.70 10.56 20.08
CA ARG A 118 1.54 10.17 21.20
C ARG A 118 2.85 10.94 21.24
N MET A 119 3.50 11.16 20.10
CA MET A 119 4.68 12.02 20.02
C MET A 119 4.35 13.44 20.47
N ASP A 120 3.21 13.99 20.02
CA ASP A 120 2.75 15.32 20.44
C ASP A 120 2.45 15.39 21.94
N ASN A 121 1.84 14.35 22.50
CA ASN A 121 1.55 14.26 23.92
C ASN A 121 2.81 14.11 24.78
N ILE A 122 3.80 13.33 24.34
CA ILE A 122 5.10 13.21 25.03
C ILE A 122 5.77 14.58 25.12
N ARG A 123 5.67 15.40 24.05
CA ARG A 123 6.22 16.75 24.06
C ARG A 123 5.54 17.65 25.10
N LYS A 124 4.24 17.49 25.29
CA LYS A 124 3.45 18.30 26.24
C LYS A 124 3.59 17.82 27.69
N GLN A 125 3.69 16.51 27.90
CA GLN A 125 3.65 15.88 29.23
C GLN A 125 5.01 15.84 29.95
N PHE A 126 6.13 15.91 29.21
CA PHE A 126 7.46 15.80 29.79
C PHE A 126 8.28 17.07 29.50
N PRO A 127 8.13 18.12 30.33
CA PRO A 127 8.87 19.37 30.16
C PRO A 127 10.39 19.18 30.28
N GLU A 128 10.87 18.12 30.94
CA GLU A 128 12.31 17.77 30.94
C GLU A 128 12.86 17.45 29.54
N LEU A 129 12.01 17.11 28.57
CA LEU A 129 12.39 16.87 27.18
C LEU A 129 12.48 18.18 26.36
N ALA A 130 12.15 19.34 26.94
CA ALA A 130 12.27 20.63 26.27
C ALA A 130 13.72 20.94 25.85
N ASN A 131 14.69 20.36 26.55
CA ASN A 131 16.12 20.49 26.26
C ASN A 131 16.61 19.57 25.13
N ILE A 132 15.79 18.62 24.67
CA ILE A 132 16.14 17.80 23.51
C ILE A 132 16.19 18.68 22.27
N GLY A 133 17.37 18.76 21.67
CA GLY A 133 17.56 19.53 20.44
C GLY A 133 16.54 19.14 19.36
N LYS A 134 15.93 20.15 18.72
CA LYS A 134 14.91 20.00 17.66
C LYS A 134 15.30 18.97 16.58
N ARG A 135 16.60 18.83 16.30
CA ARG A 135 17.14 17.85 15.34
C ARG A 135 16.92 16.39 15.77
N ILE A 136 17.07 16.05 17.05
CA ILE A 136 16.84 14.69 17.56
C ILE A 136 15.35 14.38 17.53
N TRP A 137 14.53 15.33 18.00
CA TRP A 137 13.08 15.22 17.96
C TRP A 137 12.60 14.93 16.54
N ASN A 138 13.02 15.75 15.57
CA ASN A 138 12.63 15.59 14.17
C ASN A 138 13.07 14.24 13.59
N LYS A 139 14.21 13.68 14.02
CA LYS A 139 14.65 12.34 13.58
C LYS A 139 13.75 11.24 14.11
N VAL A 140 13.46 11.24 15.42
CA VAL A 140 12.58 10.22 16.02
C VAL A 140 11.16 10.36 15.48
N TYR A 141 10.67 11.60 15.35
CA TYR A 141 9.39 11.89 14.75
C TYR A 141 9.31 11.36 13.30
N ALA A 142 10.30 11.67 12.45
CA ALA A 142 10.35 11.16 11.09
C ALA A 142 10.39 9.62 11.03
N GLU A 143 11.14 8.98 11.94
CA GLU A 143 11.19 7.52 12.06
C GLU A 143 9.81 6.94 12.46
N THR A 144 9.12 7.53 13.44
CA THR A 144 7.76 7.11 13.83
C THR A 144 6.74 7.33 12.73
N HIS A 145 6.84 8.44 12.00
CA HIS A 145 5.95 8.79 10.90
C HIS A 145 6.12 7.83 9.72
N LEU A 146 7.36 7.41 9.43
CA LEU A 146 7.63 6.38 8.43
C LEU A 146 6.91 5.06 8.76
N TYR A 147 7.01 4.58 10.00
CA TYR A 147 6.34 3.33 10.39
C TYR A 147 4.82 3.47 10.46
N HIS A 148 4.31 4.63 10.88
CA HIS A 148 2.89 4.94 10.80
C HIS A 148 2.37 4.84 9.35
N LEU A 149 3.06 5.48 8.41
CA LEU A 149 2.66 5.42 7.01
C LEU A 149 2.77 4.02 6.43
N THR A 150 3.84 3.28 6.77
CA THR A 150 3.97 1.87 6.37
C THR A 150 2.80 1.04 6.89
N ALA A 151 2.41 1.22 8.16
CA ALA A 151 1.26 0.55 8.74
C ALA A 151 -0.06 0.93 8.04
N THR A 152 -0.26 2.21 7.75
CA THR A 152 -1.43 2.71 7.01
C THR A 152 -1.53 2.07 5.63
N TYR A 153 -0.42 1.95 4.89
CA TYR A 153 -0.41 1.27 3.60
C TYR A 153 -0.81 -0.21 3.72
N ILE A 154 -0.24 -0.92 4.70
CA ILE A 154 -0.59 -2.32 4.95
C ILE A 154 -2.08 -2.46 5.27
N LEU A 155 -2.65 -1.57 6.08
CA LEU A 155 -4.08 -1.59 6.40
C LEU A 155 -4.96 -1.34 5.18
N LEU A 156 -4.56 -0.40 4.32
CA LEU A 156 -5.26 -0.15 3.06
C LEU A 156 -5.22 -1.37 2.12
N ASP A 157 -4.08 -2.05 2.03
CA ASP A 157 -3.99 -3.32 1.30
C ASP A 157 -4.92 -4.37 1.92
N LEU A 158 -4.90 -4.55 3.24
CA LEU A 158 -5.78 -5.53 3.91
C LEU A 158 -7.27 -5.21 3.71
N GLN A 159 -7.64 -3.92 3.72
CA GLN A 159 -9.00 -3.47 3.43
C GLN A 159 -9.44 -3.80 1.99
N GLN A 160 -8.53 -3.66 1.02
CA GLN A 160 -8.82 -3.88 -0.41
C GLN A 160 -8.74 -5.35 -0.81
N SER A 161 -7.64 -6.01 -0.41
CA SER A 161 -7.27 -7.37 -0.80
C SER A 161 -8.02 -8.44 0.00
N TYR A 162 -8.47 -8.11 1.22
CA TYR A 162 -9.17 -9.01 2.13
C TYR A 162 -10.43 -8.35 2.73
N GLU A 163 -11.26 -7.74 1.88
CA GLU A 163 -12.46 -6.99 2.30
C GLU A 163 -13.37 -7.76 3.28
N ALA A 164 -13.57 -9.06 3.05
CA ALA A 164 -14.38 -9.89 3.94
C ALA A 164 -13.78 -9.99 5.35
N CYS A 165 -12.46 -10.24 5.45
CA CYS A 165 -11.74 -10.28 6.73
C CYS A 165 -11.80 -8.92 7.42
N TRP A 166 -11.54 -7.85 6.65
CA TRP A 166 -11.60 -6.47 7.12
C TRP A 166 -12.97 -6.12 7.69
N ARG A 167 -14.03 -6.35 6.92
CA ARG A 167 -15.41 -6.07 7.31
C ARG A 167 -15.78 -6.82 8.58
N ILE A 168 -15.48 -8.11 8.65
CA ILE A 168 -15.81 -8.91 9.85
C ILE A 168 -15.02 -8.40 11.06
N HIS A 169 -13.73 -8.08 10.90
CA HIS A 169 -12.92 -7.49 11.97
C HIS A 169 -13.50 -6.16 12.45
N MET A 170 -13.82 -5.25 11.53
CA MET A 170 -14.37 -3.94 11.85
C MET A 170 -15.77 -4.04 12.48
N THR A 171 -16.64 -4.92 12.00
CA THR A 171 -17.95 -5.16 12.63
C THR A 171 -17.79 -5.64 14.06
N LYS A 172 -16.89 -6.59 14.32
CA LYS A 172 -16.58 -7.05 15.69
C LYS A 172 -16.10 -5.87 16.55
N ARG A 173 -15.16 -5.08 16.03
CA ARG A 173 -14.59 -3.91 16.73
C ARG A 173 -15.67 -2.87 17.05
N CYS A 174 -16.52 -2.50 16.08
CA CYS A 174 -17.63 -1.57 16.28
C CYS A 174 -18.60 -2.07 17.35
N ALA A 175 -18.96 -3.36 17.32
CA ALA A 175 -19.85 -3.93 18.32
C ALA A 175 -19.22 -3.89 19.73
N GLN A 176 -17.92 -4.15 19.85
CA GLN A 176 -17.20 -4.01 21.12
C GLN A 176 -17.16 -2.55 21.61
N MET A 177 -16.92 -1.59 20.71
CA MET A 177 -16.95 -0.16 21.05
C MET A 177 -18.33 0.28 21.54
N LEU A 178 -19.38 -0.15 20.84
CA LEU A 178 -20.77 0.19 21.18
C LEU A 178 -21.15 -0.37 22.56
N LEU A 179 -20.86 -1.65 22.84
CA LEU A 179 -21.11 -2.23 24.16
C LEU A 179 -20.34 -1.52 25.28
N LYS A 180 -19.11 -1.06 25.03
CA LYS A 180 -18.33 -0.29 26.00
C LYS A 180 -18.90 1.11 26.21
N TYR A 181 -19.37 1.76 25.15
CA TYR A 181 -20.05 3.05 25.26
C TYR A 181 -21.35 2.92 26.07
N GLU A 182 -22.17 1.91 25.76
CA GLU A 182 -23.38 1.59 26.51
C GLU A 182 -23.07 1.31 28.00
N SER A 183 -22.03 0.52 28.29
CA SER A 183 -21.60 0.26 29.68
C SER A 183 -21.25 1.55 30.43
N LYS A 184 -20.57 2.49 29.78
CA LYS A 184 -20.23 3.78 30.37
C LYS A 184 -21.48 4.62 30.63
N THR A 185 -22.35 4.76 29.63
CA THR A 185 -23.58 5.54 29.75
C THR A 185 -24.53 4.96 30.81
N ILE A 186 -24.64 3.63 30.90
CA ILE A 186 -25.46 2.98 31.94
C ILE A 186 -24.89 3.22 33.34
N THR A 187 -23.56 3.22 33.48
CA THR A 187 -22.90 3.61 34.73
C THR A 187 -23.19 5.06 35.11
N GLU A 188 -23.06 6.00 34.16
CA GLU A 188 -23.37 7.43 34.38
C GLU A 188 -24.86 7.63 34.76
N LEU A 189 -25.79 6.91 34.12
CA LEU A 189 -27.22 6.97 34.46
C LEU A 189 -27.54 6.40 35.84
N TYR A 190 -26.80 5.39 36.29
CA TYR A 190 -26.92 4.86 37.64
C TYR A 190 -26.36 5.83 38.69
N GLU A 191 -25.17 6.38 38.45
CA GLU A 191 -24.53 7.37 39.33
C GLU A 191 -25.37 8.65 39.50
N THR A 192 -26.13 9.04 38.46
CA THR A 192 -27.07 10.18 38.51
C THR A 192 -28.45 9.83 39.09
N GLY A 193 -28.66 8.59 39.53
CA GLY A 193 -29.91 8.13 40.15
C GLY A 193 -31.08 7.92 39.17
N MET A 194 -30.83 7.97 37.87
CA MET A 194 -31.84 7.75 36.82
C MET A 194 -32.19 6.27 36.62
N LEU A 195 -31.38 5.35 37.14
CA LEU A 195 -31.59 3.90 37.07
C LEU A 195 -31.63 3.27 38.46
N GLY A 196 -32.61 2.41 38.70
CA GLY A 196 -32.64 1.55 39.88
C GLY A 196 -31.54 0.46 39.81
N HIS A 197 -31.01 0.06 40.97
CA HIS A 197 -29.90 -0.89 41.08
C HIS A 197 -30.15 -2.24 40.38
N SER A 198 -31.39 -2.75 40.42
CA SER A 198 -31.77 -4.00 39.75
C SER A 198 -31.69 -3.91 38.23
N VAL A 199 -32.13 -2.78 37.66
CA VAL A 199 -32.09 -2.51 36.21
C VAL A 199 -30.65 -2.29 35.76
N TYR A 200 -29.87 -1.52 36.52
CA TYR A 200 -28.45 -1.30 36.30
C TYR A 200 -27.67 -2.62 36.22
N SER A 201 -27.82 -3.46 37.24
CA SER A 201 -27.10 -4.74 37.34
C SER A 201 -27.47 -5.68 36.20
N HIS A 202 -28.77 -5.75 35.85
CA HIS A 202 -29.24 -6.59 34.75
C HIS A 202 -28.68 -6.15 33.38
N ILE A 203 -28.69 -4.84 33.09
CA ILE A 203 -28.18 -4.32 31.81
C ILE A 203 -26.67 -4.53 31.72
N LEU A 204 -25.91 -4.26 32.79
CA LEU A 204 -24.47 -4.52 32.80
C LEU A 204 -24.13 -5.99 32.60
N GLU A 205 -24.82 -6.91 33.28
CA GLU A 205 -24.60 -8.35 33.11
C GLU A 205 -24.83 -8.77 31.63
N LEU A 206 -25.87 -8.23 30.99
CA LEU A 206 -26.14 -8.49 29.57
C LEU A 206 -25.01 -7.95 28.68
N ILE A 207 -24.54 -6.72 28.94
CA ILE A 207 -23.44 -6.10 28.21
C ILE A 207 -22.15 -6.93 28.37
N GLU A 208 -21.80 -7.32 29.60
CA GLU A 208 -20.62 -8.15 29.89
C GLU A 208 -20.71 -9.50 29.19
N LYS A 209 -21.86 -10.20 29.29
CA LYS A 209 -22.08 -11.48 28.61
C LYS A 209 -21.94 -11.37 27.10
N LYS A 210 -22.41 -10.27 26.49
CA LYS A 210 -22.25 -10.02 25.05
C LYS A 210 -20.82 -9.64 24.68
N SER A 211 -20.13 -8.86 25.53
CA SER A 211 -18.73 -8.47 25.36
C SER A 211 -17.80 -9.69 25.40
N LEU A 212 -17.97 -10.56 26.40
CA LEU A 212 -17.27 -11.84 26.53
C LEU A 212 -17.54 -12.74 25.32
N LYS A 213 -18.80 -12.83 24.88
CA LYS A 213 -19.12 -13.55 23.65
C LYS A 213 -18.33 -12.98 22.47
N LEU A 214 -18.31 -11.67 22.23
CA LEU A 214 -17.57 -11.09 21.11
C LEU A 214 -16.05 -11.32 21.23
N GLU A 215 -15.49 -11.26 22.44
CA GLU A 215 -14.07 -11.50 22.68
C GLU A 215 -13.68 -12.95 22.34
N PHE A 216 -14.42 -13.92 22.89
CA PHE A 216 -14.11 -15.35 22.79
C PHE A 216 -14.76 -16.06 21.60
N TYR A 217 -15.71 -15.42 20.91
CA TYR A 217 -16.27 -15.97 19.68
C TYR A 217 -15.16 -16.06 18.63
N ARG A 218 -14.72 -17.29 18.37
CA ARG A 218 -13.90 -17.58 17.20
C ARG A 218 -14.77 -17.28 16.00
N VAL A 219 -14.52 -16.13 15.39
CA VAL A 219 -15.09 -15.76 14.10
C VAL A 219 -14.75 -16.87 13.12
N SER A 220 -15.69 -17.79 12.91
CA SER A 220 -15.61 -18.80 11.87
C SER A 220 -16.06 -18.16 10.58
N MET A 221 -15.30 -18.33 9.50
CA MET A 221 -15.74 -17.92 8.18
C MET A 221 -17.12 -18.50 7.87
N VAL A 222 -18.07 -17.64 7.52
CA VAL A 222 -19.37 -18.05 6.98
C VAL A 222 -19.11 -18.73 5.64
N HIS A 223 -19.73 -19.89 5.37
CA HIS A 223 -19.45 -20.73 4.20
C HIS A 223 -19.55 -19.98 2.84
N GLY A 224 -20.29 -18.87 2.77
CA GLY A 224 -20.38 -18.02 1.57
C GLY A 224 -19.23 -17.03 1.35
N HIS A 225 -18.42 -16.71 2.37
CA HIS A 225 -17.30 -15.77 2.27
C HIS A 225 -15.98 -16.42 1.85
N LEU A 226 -15.91 -17.75 1.76
CA LEU A 226 -14.78 -18.49 1.20
C LEU A 226 -14.45 -18.00 -0.22
N LYS A 227 -15.48 -17.80 -1.06
CA LYS A 227 -15.31 -17.30 -2.44
C LYS A 227 -14.61 -15.94 -2.54
N ALA A 228 -14.74 -15.08 -1.52
CA ALA A 228 -14.15 -13.73 -1.52
C ALA A 228 -12.64 -13.74 -1.20
N ILE A 229 -12.15 -14.76 -0.48
CA ILE A 229 -10.70 -15.00 -0.33
C ILE A 229 -10.15 -15.72 -1.57
N GLU A 230 -10.99 -16.52 -2.25
CA GLU A 230 -10.54 -17.47 -3.27
C GLU A 230 -10.29 -16.89 -4.67
N ASN A 231 -10.82 -15.72 -5.06
CA ASN A 231 -10.59 -15.20 -6.41
C ASN A 231 -10.12 -13.73 -6.48
N PRO A 232 -8.83 -13.45 -6.21
CA PRO A 232 -8.28 -12.10 -6.35
C PRO A 232 -8.26 -11.61 -7.81
N PHE A 233 -8.45 -12.49 -8.79
CA PHE A 233 -8.47 -12.13 -10.20
C PHE A 233 -9.61 -11.13 -10.53
N ASP A 234 -10.78 -11.30 -9.92
CA ASP A 234 -11.94 -10.43 -10.17
C ASP A 234 -11.76 -9.02 -9.61
N LEU A 235 -10.81 -8.83 -8.68
CA LEU A 235 -10.45 -7.54 -8.11
C LEU A 235 -9.45 -6.75 -8.98
N LEU A 236 -8.81 -7.41 -9.95
CA LEU A 236 -7.81 -6.77 -10.81
C LEU A 236 -8.46 -5.77 -11.76
N PRO A 237 -8.14 -4.47 -11.67
CA PRO A 237 -8.85 -3.48 -12.47
C PRO A 237 -8.50 -3.53 -13.97
N LEU A 238 -7.42 -4.22 -14.34
CA LEU A 238 -7.08 -4.57 -15.73
C LEU A 238 -8.14 -5.47 -16.39
N PHE A 239 -8.63 -6.48 -15.66
CA PHE A 239 -9.56 -7.48 -16.20
C PHE A 239 -11.02 -7.17 -15.88
N ARG A 240 -11.29 -6.18 -15.02
CA ARG A 240 -12.63 -5.89 -14.48
C ARG A 240 -13.66 -5.54 -15.56
N SER A 241 -13.26 -4.80 -16.60
CA SER A 241 -14.15 -4.40 -17.70
C SER A 241 -14.37 -5.48 -18.75
N LEU A 242 -13.62 -6.59 -18.70
CA LEU A 242 -13.75 -7.64 -19.70
C LEU A 242 -15.06 -8.43 -19.54
N PRO A 243 -15.62 -8.94 -20.65
CA PRO A 243 -16.68 -9.94 -20.65
C PRO A 243 -16.30 -11.19 -19.82
N ASN A 244 -17.29 -11.85 -19.21
CA ASN A 244 -17.05 -13.01 -18.33
C ASN A 244 -16.31 -14.18 -19.02
N HIS A 245 -16.55 -14.40 -20.32
CA HIS A 245 -15.88 -15.45 -21.07
C HIS A 245 -14.38 -15.15 -21.24
N GLU A 246 -14.00 -13.90 -21.51
CA GLU A 246 -12.61 -13.47 -21.59
C GLU A 246 -11.94 -13.48 -20.21
N LYS A 247 -12.63 -13.04 -19.16
CA LYS A 247 -12.13 -13.16 -17.79
C LYS A 247 -11.77 -14.59 -17.45
N THR A 248 -12.64 -15.55 -17.77
CA THR A 248 -12.41 -16.97 -17.49
C THR A 248 -11.19 -17.50 -18.27
N ARG A 249 -11.04 -17.09 -19.55
CA ARG A 249 -9.87 -17.40 -20.37
C ARG A 249 -8.58 -16.87 -19.72
N TRP A 250 -8.54 -15.58 -19.40
CA TRP A 250 -7.36 -14.94 -18.79
C TRP A 250 -7.05 -15.51 -17.40
N GLN A 251 -8.07 -15.77 -16.59
CA GLN A 251 -7.92 -16.41 -15.29
C GLN A 251 -7.26 -17.78 -15.42
N THR A 252 -7.65 -18.57 -16.42
CA THR A 252 -7.07 -19.90 -16.68
C THR A 252 -5.59 -19.80 -17.05
N ILE A 253 -5.23 -18.86 -17.94
CA ILE A 253 -3.84 -18.61 -18.35
C ILE A 253 -3.00 -18.15 -17.15
N MET A 254 -3.52 -17.21 -16.37
CA MET A 254 -2.82 -16.58 -15.25
C MET A 254 -2.66 -17.50 -14.05
N LYS A 255 -3.58 -18.44 -13.82
CA LYS A 255 -3.54 -19.38 -12.69
C LYS A 255 -2.22 -20.17 -12.62
N ALA A 256 -1.67 -20.59 -13.76
CA ALA A 256 -0.39 -21.30 -13.80
C ALA A 256 0.82 -20.40 -13.48
N LYS A 257 0.67 -19.08 -13.64
CA LYS A 257 1.69 -18.06 -13.39
C LYS A 257 1.61 -17.47 -11.98
N HIS A 258 0.73 -18.01 -11.15
CA HIS A 258 0.49 -17.53 -9.80
C HIS A 258 1.67 -17.82 -8.85
N ARG A 259 2.06 -16.83 -8.04
CA ARG A 259 3.18 -16.90 -7.09
C ARG A 259 2.89 -16.14 -5.80
N TRP A 260 3.45 -16.68 -4.72
CA TRP A 260 3.44 -16.09 -3.39
C TRP A 260 4.87 -15.70 -2.97
N PHE A 261 5.03 -14.53 -2.38
CA PHE A 261 6.32 -14.02 -1.89
C PHE A 261 6.24 -13.60 -0.43
N GLN A 262 7.33 -13.81 0.29
CA GLN A 262 7.40 -13.52 1.73
C GLN A 262 7.81 -12.07 2.01
N PRO A 263 7.46 -11.52 3.19
CA PRO A 263 7.94 -10.22 3.63
C PRO A 263 9.47 -10.08 3.55
N ASN A 264 9.92 -8.97 2.97
CA ASN A 264 11.30 -8.61 2.66
C ASN A 264 11.97 -9.38 1.51
N GLN A 265 11.25 -10.25 0.80
CA GLN A 265 11.79 -10.88 -0.40
C GLN A 265 11.98 -9.85 -1.52
N ILE A 266 13.11 -9.93 -2.21
CA ILE A 266 13.39 -9.09 -3.38
C ILE A 266 12.76 -9.74 -4.61
N LEU A 267 11.98 -8.96 -5.37
CA LEU A 267 11.38 -9.39 -6.63
C LEU A 267 12.30 -9.13 -7.82
N LEU A 268 12.93 -7.96 -7.81
CA LEU A 268 13.87 -7.48 -8.83
C LEU A 268 14.99 -6.70 -8.13
N GLU A 269 16.24 -6.96 -8.51
CA GLU A 269 17.40 -6.21 -8.04
C GLU A 269 17.77 -5.08 -9.00
N LYS A 270 18.30 -3.98 -8.45
CA LYS A 270 18.77 -2.85 -9.27
C LYS A 270 19.82 -3.30 -10.29
N GLY A 271 19.62 -2.92 -11.56
CA GLY A 271 20.52 -3.28 -12.64
C GLY A 271 20.35 -4.72 -13.16
N GLN A 272 19.39 -5.48 -12.65
CA GLN A 272 19.11 -6.83 -13.14
C GLN A 272 18.36 -6.79 -14.48
N ARG A 273 18.72 -7.68 -15.41
CA ARG A 273 17.90 -7.96 -16.61
C ARG A 273 16.58 -8.61 -16.20
N VAL A 274 15.46 -8.09 -16.69
CA VAL A 274 14.13 -8.55 -16.29
C VAL A 274 13.59 -9.56 -17.29
N SER A 275 13.53 -10.83 -16.89
CA SER A 275 12.86 -11.89 -17.65
C SER A 275 11.39 -12.08 -17.24
N THR A 276 10.98 -11.46 -16.14
CA THR A 276 9.65 -11.64 -15.56
C THR A 276 9.22 -10.38 -14.83
N ALA A 277 8.07 -9.83 -15.23
CA ALA A 277 7.36 -8.78 -14.52
C ALA A 277 6.30 -9.39 -13.59
N TYR A 278 5.83 -8.61 -12.61
CA TYR A 278 4.90 -9.11 -11.59
C TYR A 278 3.65 -8.23 -11.51
N LEU A 279 2.48 -8.77 -11.88
CA LEU A 279 1.19 -8.14 -11.66
C LEU A 279 0.72 -8.45 -10.24
N ILE A 280 0.66 -7.43 -9.39
CA ILE A 280 0.32 -7.57 -7.98
C ILE A 280 -1.19 -7.83 -7.84
N THR A 281 -1.55 -8.91 -7.17
CA THR A 281 -2.94 -9.24 -6.84
C THR A 281 -3.26 -8.94 -5.38
N ARG A 282 -2.31 -9.12 -4.46
CA ARG A 282 -2.43 -8.72 -3.04
C ARG A 282 -1.07 -8.38 -2.46
N GLY A 283 -1.02 -7.54 -1.43
CA GLY A 283 0.21 -7.14 -0.77
C GLY A 283 0.87 -5.94 -1.42
N ILE A 284 2.00 -5.53 -0.85
CA ILE A 284 2.69 -4.30 -1.22
C ILE A 284 4.13 -4.60 -1.61
N VAL A 285 4.59 -3.95 -2.67
CA VAL A 285 5.99 -3.92 -3.09
C VAL A 285 6.51 -2.50 -2.92
N GLU A 286 7.59 -2.35 -2.18
CA GLU A 286 8.32 -1.12 -2.00
C GLU A 286 9.50 -1.07 -2.98
N CYS A 287 9.67 0.05 -3.65
CA CYS A 287 10.83 0.39 -4.45
C CYS A 287 11.42 1.69 -3.90
N LYS A 288 12.68 1.69 -3.51
CA LYS A 288 13.34 2.89 -3.00
C LYS A 288 14.03 3.61 -4.14
N ILE A 289 13.35 4.59 -4.73
CA ILE A 289 13.97 5.51 -5.69
C ILE A 289 14.43 6.74 -4.90
N ASP A 290 15.73 7.00 -4.86
CA ASP A 290 16.34 8.09 -4.10
C ASP A 290 16.03 8.07 -2.58
N THR A 291 15.47 9.16 -2.05
CA THR A 291 15.17 9.34 -0.62
C THR A 291 13.76 8.91 -0.22
N MET A 292 12.86 8.63 -1.18
CA MET A 292 11.44 8.35 -0.92
C MET A 292 11.01 6.99 -1.49
N PRO A 293 10.38 6.11 -0.68
CA PRO A 293 9.86 4.85 -1.16
C PRO A 293 8.60 5.03 -2.02
N ILE A 294 8.55 4.33 -3.15
CA ILE A 294 7.35 4.14 -3.97
C ILE A 294 6.72 2.80 -3.61
N TYR A 295 5.42 2.78 -3.37
CA TYR A 295 4.66 1.57 -3.07
C TYR A 295 3.79 1.16 -4.26
N TYR A 296 3.91 -0.10 -4.65
CA TYR A 296 3.08 -0.77 -5.64
C TYR A 296 2.16 -1.75 -4.93
N ARG A 297 0.91 -1.83 -5.36
CA ARG A 297 -0.18 -2.59 -4.72
C ARG A 297 -1.05 -3.28 -5.77
N LEU A 298 -2.19 -3.84 -5.35
CA LEU A 298 -3.21 -4.45 -6.21
C LEU A 298 -3.37 -3.72 -7.56
N GLY A 299 -3.16 -4.47 -8.64
CA GLY A 299 -3.26 -4.02 -10.02
C GLY A 299 -1.93 -3.54 -10.61
N ASN A 300 -0.99 -3.00 -9.83
CA ASN A 300 0.26 -2.51 -10.41
C ASN A 300 1.12 -3.64 -11.01
N ILE A 301 1.87 -3.33 -12.06
CA ILE A 301 2.82 -4.26 -12.68
C ILE A 301 4.24 -3.77 -12.43
N VAL A 302 5.05 -4.60 -11.77
CA VAL A 302 6.45 -4.30 -11.43
C VAL A 302 7.38 -4.86 -12.50
N GLY A 303 8.27 -4.03 -13.05
CA GLY A 303 9.30 -4.43 -14.03
C GLY A 303 8.81 -4.57 -15.47
N ILE A 304 7.63 -4.04 -15.79
CA ILE A 304 7.02 -4.22 -17.11
C ILE A 304 7.76 -3.48 -18.23
N ASP A 305 8.36 -2.34 -17.93
CA ASP A 305 9.22 -1.56 -18.83
C ASP A 305 10.49 -2.32 -19.22
N ALA A 306 11.16 -2.90 -18.22
CA ALA A 306 12.35 -3.71 -18.44
C ALA A 306 12.07 -5.06 -19.10
N LEU A 307 10.86 -5.61 -18.94
CA LEU A 307 10.42 -6.78 -19.71
C LEU A 307 10.09 -6.42 -21.16
N PHE A 308 9.51 -5.24 -21.38
CA PHE A 308 9.10 -4.77 -22.70
C PHE A 308 10.31 -4.42 -23.59
N SER A 309 11.34 -3.77 -23.03
CA SER A 309 12.56 -3.41 -23.76
C SER A 309 13.77 -4.13 -23.20
N GLN A 310 14.46 -4.88 -24.06
CA GLN A 310 15.69 -5.59 -23.69
C GLN A 310 16.84 -4.65 -23.32
N ASP A 311 16.75 -3.38 -23.71
CA ASP A 311 17.74 -2.34 -23.37
C ASP A 311 17.60 -1.87 -21.92
N PHE A 312 16.51 -2.22 -21.25
CA PHE A 312 16.21 -1.75 -19.91
C PHE A 312 16.55 -2.80 -18.85
N LEU A 313 17.20 -2.31 -17.81
CA LEU A 313 17.45 -3.05 -16.57
C LEU A 313 16.47 -2.57 -15.51
N ALA A 314 16.23 -3.40 -14.50
CA ALA A 314 15.44 -2.99 -13.34
C ALA A 314 16.01 -1.70 -12.74
N HIS A 315 15.19 -0.64 -12.73
CA HIS A 315 15.61 0.70 -12.36
C HIS A 315 16.12 0.79 -10.91
N ASP A 316 15.43 0.11 -9.99
CA ASP A 316 15.87 -0.03 -8.60
C ASP A 316 15.50 -1.41 -8.02
N THR A 317 15.71 -1.60 -6.72
CA THR A 317 15.39 -2.81 -5.98
C THR A 317 13.94 -2.79 -5.52
N TYR A 318 13.16 -3.76 -6.00
CA TYR A 318 11.76 -3.94 -5.65
C TYR A 318 11.65 -5.05 -4.61
N ARG A 319 11.08 -4.73 -3.45
CA ARG A 319 11.01 -5.64 -2.31
C ARG A 319 9.58 -5.72 -1.77
N VAL A 320 9.15 -6.91 -1.39
CA VAL A 320 7.89 -7.10 -0.66
C VAL A 320 7.94 -6.35 0.68
N SER A 321 7.05 -5.38 0.84
CA SER A 321 6.98 -4.52 2.03
C SER A 321 5.70 -4.82 2.81
N GLY A 322 5.84 -5.28 4.05
CA GLY A 322 4.70 -5.55 4.91
C GLY A 322 3.76 -6.66 4.39
N GLY A 323 3.86 -7.85 4.98
CA GLY A 323 2.92 -8.93 4.69
C GLY A 323 3.27 -9.80 3.48
N LEU A 324 2.34 -10.71 3.18
CA LEU A 324 2.43 -11.69 2.12
C LEU A 324 2.05 -11.02 0.79
N LEU A 325 2.88 -11.19 -0.23
CA LEU A 325 2.56 -10.73 -1.58
C LEU A 325 2.03 -11.89 -2.41
N GLU A 326 0.92 -11.64 -3.10
CA GLU A 326 0.33 -12.49 -4.12
C GLU A 326 0.49 -11.78 -5.47
N ALA A 327 1.01 -12.46 -6.48
CA ALA A 327 1.21 -11.86 -7.80
C ALA A 327 1.17 -12.91 -8.93
N TYR A 328 0.87 -12.45 -10.13
CA TYR A 328 1.02 -13.22 -11.36
C TYR A 328 2.33 -12.84 -12.08
N CYS A 329 3.10 -13.85 -12.47
CA CYS A 329 4.30 -13.67 -13.27
C CYS A 329 3.95 -13.43 -14.74
N ILE A 330 4.50 -12.38 -15.32
CA ILE A 330 4.38 -12.03 -16.74
C ILE A 330 5.75 -12.24 -17.37
N ASP A 331 5.86 -13.23 -18.26
CA ASP A 331 7.04 -13.41 -19.11
C ASP A 331 6.82 -12.73 -20.47
N GLY A 332 7.85 -12.72 -21.33
CA GLY A 332 7.76 -12.09 -22.65
C GLY A 332 6.67 -12.69 -23.54
N ILE A 333 6.35 -13.97 -23.39
CA ILE A 333 5.28 -14.64 -24.17
C ILE A 333 3.93 -14.09 -23.74
N LEU A 334 3.67 -14.04 -22.44
CA LEU A 334 2.43 -13.52 -21.89
C LEU A 334 2.28 -12.02 -22.13
N LEU A 335 3.36 -11.24 -22.04
CA LEU A 335 3.36 -9.83 -22.42
C LEU A 335 2.93 -9.65 -23.88
N ASN A 336 3.51 -10.43 -24.80
CA ASN A 336 3.13 -10.39 -26.21
C ASN A 336 1.67 -10.79 -26.44
N GLN A 337 1.11 -11.69 -25.63
CA GLN A 337 -0.33 -11.99 -25.69
C GLN A 337 -1.17 -10.81 -25.23
N PHE A 338 -0.79 -10.13 -24.14
CA PHE A 338 -1.50 -8.93 -23.70
C PHE A 338 -1.44 -7.79 -24.71
N LEU A 339 -0.30 -7.59 -25.38
CA LEU A 339 -0.12 -6.52 -26.36
C LEU A 339 -0.83 -6.79 -27.70
N LYS A 340 -1.20 -8.05 -27.97
CA LYS A 340 -2.00 -8.45 -29.13
C LYS A 340 -3.51 -8.41 -28.87
N ASP A 341 -3.92 -8.41 -27.61
CA ASP A 341 -5.33 -8.33 -27.24
C ASP A 341 -5.80 -6.88 -27.31
N GLU A 342 -6.75 -6.59 -28.19
CA GLU A 342 -7.17 -5.21 -28.45
C GLU A 342 -7.80 -4.51 -27.25
N THR A 343 -8.35 -5.29 -26.31
CA THR A 343 -8.98 -4.76 -25.11
C THR A 343 -7.96 -4.41 -24.03
N LEU A 344 -6.90 -5.21 -23.91
CA LEU A 344 -5.88 -5.07 -22.86
C LEU A 344 -4.69 -4.22 -23.29
N ALA A 345 -4.30 -4.27 -24.56
CA ALA A 345 -3.10 -3.63 -25.07
C ALA A 345 -3.01 -2.13 -24.73
N PRO A 346 -4.07 -1.30 -24.87
CA PRO A 346 -4.00 0.11 -24.49
C PRO A 346 -3.65 0.32 -23.02
N SER A 347 -4.19 -0.49 -22.12
CA SER A 347 -3.93 -0.39 -20.68
C SER A 347 -2.50 -0.81 -20.35
N ILE A 348 -1.99 -1.85 -21.00
CA ILE A 348 -0.62 -2.33 -20.81
C ILE A 348 0.40 -1.35 -21.38
N TYR A 349 0.17 -0.79 -22.58
CA TYR A 349 1.04 0.25 -23.14
C TYR A 349 1.09 1.49 -22.26
N ARG A 350 -0.05 1.92 -21.68
CA ARG A 350 -0.07 3.06 -20.73
C ARG A 350 0.76 2.78 -19.48
N GLU A 351 0.68 1.56 -18.95
CA GLU A 351 1.50 1.18 -17.80
C GLU A 351 2.99 1.16 -18.18
N ILE A 352 3.36 0.57 -19.32
CA ILE A 352 4.74 0.58 -19.83
C ILE A 352 5.23 2.03 -19.99
N ALA A 353 4.45 2.89 -20.67
CA ALA A 353 4.76 4.29 -20.88
C ALA A 353 4.99 5.04 -19.56
N LEU A 354 4.13 4.81 -18.56
CA LEU A 354 4.28 5.40 -17.24
C LEU A 354 5.61 5.01 -16.60
N HIS A 355 5.98 3.72 -16.61
CA HIS A 355 7.25 3.26 -16.05
C HIS A 355 8.44 3.84 -16.83
N VAL A 356 8.41 3.83 -18.16
CA VAL A 356 9.50 4.41 -18.98
C VAL A 356 9.67 5.90 -18.73
N LEU A 357 8.58 6.68 -18.73
CA LEU A 357 8.64 8.12 -18.50
C LEU A 357 9.15 8.43 -17.08
N SER A 358 8.66 7.68 -16.08
CA SER A 358 9.06 7.89 -14.69
C SER A 358 10.46 7.40 -14.35
N ASN A 359 11.00 6.41 -15.06
CA ASN A 359 12.33 5.85 -14.78
C ASN A 359 13.44 6.44 -15.67
N LYS A 360 13.15 6.71 -16.96
CA LYS A 360 14.13 7.18 -17.95
C LYS A 360 14.09 8.69 -18.17
N TYR A 361 12.91 9.30 -18.11
CA TYR A 361 12.69 10.69 -18.52
C TYR A 361 12.31 11.63 -17.37
N GLN A 362 12.39 11.18 -16.11
CA GLN A 362 12.03 11.96 -14.93
C GLN A 362 12.80 13.29 -14.80
N THR A 363 14.05 13.35 -15.25
CA THR A 363 14.83 14.60 -15.20
C THR A 363 14.43 15.60 -16.28
N ARG A 364 13.86 15.12 -17.39
CA ARG A 364 13.35 15.97 -18.47
C ARG A 364 11.93 16.45 -18.20
N LEU A 365 11.11 15.61 -17.57
CA LEU A 365 9.72 15.90 -17.23
C LEU A 365 9.65 16.25 -15.73
N LYS A 366 9.39 17.52 -15.40
CA LYS A 366 9.26 17.98 -13.99
C LYS A 366 7.94 17.54 -13.33
N LEU A 367 7.53 16.30 -13.59
CA LEU A 367 6.28 15.69 -13.15
C LEU A 367 6.58 14.52 -12.22
N ASN A 368 5.88 14.46 -11.09
CA ASN A 368 5.92 13.28 -10.23
C ASN A 368 5.15 12.12 -10.90
N ARG A 369 5.29 10.90 -10.35
CA ARG A 369 4.70 9.70 -10.94
C ARG A 369 3.17 9.75 -11.04
N LEU A 370 2.48 10.43 -10.11
CA LEU A 370 1.02 10.59 -10.17
C LEU A 370 0.63 11.55 -11.31
N GLN A 371 1.37 12.64 -11.47
CA GLN A 371 1.16 13.63 -12.52
C GLN A 371 1.46 13.03 -13.90
N LEU A 372 2.55 12.28 -14.05
CA LEU A 372 2.86 11.52 -15.27
C LEU A 372 1.74 10.55 -15.64
N ARG A 373 1.14 9.93 -14.62
CA ARG A 373 0.02 9.03 -14.85
C ARG A 373 -1.23 9.76 -15.33
N LEU A 374 -1.57 10.88 -14.70
CA LEU A 374 -2.68 11.74 -15.11
C LEU A 374 -2.51 12.14 -16.58
N LEU A 375 -1.30 12.57 -16.92
CA LEU A 375 -0.90 12.90 -18.27
C LEU A 375 -1.15 11.74 -19.24
N VAL A 376 -0.52 10.58 -19.01
CA VAL A 376 -0.61 9.41 -19.91
C VAL A 376 -2.02 8.84 -20.03
N HIS A 377 -2.83 8.88 -18.97
CA HIS A 377 -4.16 8.26 -18.96
C HIS A 377 -5.29 9.18 -19.42
N LYS A 378 -5.20 10.50 -19.20
CA LYS A 378 -6.32 11.42 -19.44
C LYS A 378 -6.02 12.52 -20.46
N ARG A 379 -4.76 12.89 -20.65
CA ARG A 379 -4.39 14.11 -21.42
C ARG A 379 -3.63 13.80 -22.69
N ALA A 380 -2.69 12.86 -22.63
CA ALA A 380 -1.95 12.44 -23.80
C ALA A 380 -2.88 11.79 -24.83
N LYS A 381 -2.80 12.26 -26.07
CA LYS A 381 -3.33 11.54 -27.22
C LYS A 381 -2.51 10.27 -27.38
N PHE A 382 -3.20 9.14 -27.49
CA PHE A 382 -2.59 7.82 -27.60
C PHE A 382 -2.83 7.29 -29.01
N TYR A 383 -1.74 6.94 -29.70
CA TYR A 383 -1.76 6.38 -31.04
C TYR A 383 -1.26 4.93 -30.98
N TRP A 384 -2.09 4.00 -31.43
CA TRP A 384 -1.77 2.57 -31.47
C TRP A 384 -2.64 1.86 -32.51
N ASN A 385 -2.02 0.96 -33.29
CA ASN A 385 -2.67 0.23 -34.37
C ASN A 385 -3.29 1.15 -35.45
N GLU A 386 -2.69 2.32 -35.60
CA GLU A 386 -3.03 3.33 -36.60
C GLU A 386 -1.91 3.34 -37.65
N SER A 387 -2.24 3.08 -38.92
CA SER A 387 -1.28 3.03 -40.02
C SER A 387 -1.47 4.19 -40.99
N ASP A 388 -0.37 4.76 -41.46
CA ASP A 388 -0.33 5.81 -42.48
C ASP A 388 -1.10 7.08 -42.09
N ILE A 389 -1.25 7.31 -40.79
CA ILE A 389 -1.83 8.54 -40.27
C ILE A 389 -0.74 9.60 -40.22
N SER A 390 -0.98 10.68 -40.96
CA SER A 390 -0.24 11.92 -40.81
C SER A 390 -0.80 12.70 -39.62
N ILE A 391 0.08 13.09 -38.70
CA ILE A 391 -0.26 13.90 -37.54
C ILE A 391 0.52 15.21 -37.63
N GLN A 392 -0.21 16.31 -37.58
CA GLN A 392 0.39 17.63 -37.38
C GLN A 392 0.64 17.84 -35.89
N LEU A 393 1.91 17.90 -35.52
CA LEU A 393 2.36 18.28 -34.19
C LEU A 393 2.61 19.79 -34.16
N LYS A 394 2.07 20.46 -33.15
CA LYS A 394 2.25 21.90 -32.95
C LYS A 394 3.59 22.21 -32.30
N GLU A 395 3.97 23.49 -32.36
CA GLU A 395 5.06 24.04 -31.56
C GLU A 395 4.87 23.70 -30.06
N ASN A 396 5.96 23.32 -29.40
CA ASN A 396 6.03 22.87 -28.01
C ASN A 396 5.26 21.58 -27.68
N GLN A 397 4.75 20.88 -28.69
CA GLN A 397 4.16 19.57 -28.51
C GLN A 397 5.25 18.52 -28.26
N ARG A 398 5.01 17.66 -27.28
CA ARG A 398 5.86 16.51 -26.99
C ARG A 398 5.34 15.29 -27.74
N LEU A 399 6.28 14.51 -28.26
CA LEU A 399 6.04 13.18 -28.81
C LEU A 399 6.88 12.17 -28.04
N PHE A 400 6.21 11.21 -27.42
CA PHE A 400 6.84 10.04 -26.83
C PHE A 400 6.52 8.81 -27.65
N ILE A 401 7.51 8.28 -28.35
CA ILE A 401 7.42 7.04 -29.12
C ILE A 401 7.81 5.92 -28.18
N LEU A 402 6.87 5.03 -27.87
CA LEU A 402 7.13 3.86 -27.04
C LEU A 402 7.59 2.66 -27.87
N ALA A 403 7.04 2.48 -29.07
CA ALA A 403 7.38 1.38 -29.98
C ALA A 403 7.26 1.83 -31.43
N GLY A 404 7.92 1.11 -32.35
CA GLY A 404 7.92 1.42 -33.78
C GLY A 404 8.88 2.55 -34.15
N TYR A 405 8.56 3.26 -35.23
CA TYR A 405 9.32 4.43 -35.65
C TYR A 405 8.40 5.46 -36.30
N VAL A 406 8.82 6.71 -36.28
CA VAL A 406 8.09 7.82 -36.87
C VAL A 406 9.01 8.50 -37.88
N THR A 407 8.46 8.84 -39.04
CA THR A 407 9.18 9.60 -40.07
C THR A 407 8.69 11.03 -40.11
N HIS A 408 9.62 11.97 -40.14
CA HIS A 408 9.38 13.39 -40.31
C HIS A 408 10.10 13.87 -41.58
N LEU A 409 9.36 14.56 -42.43
CA LEU A 409 9.89 15.25 -43.62
C LEU A 409 10.19 16.70 -43.25
N PHE A 410 11.47 17.04 -43.08
CA PHE A 410 11.91 18.42 -42.89
C PHE A 410 12.97 18.77 -43.90
N ASN A 411 12.78 19.85 -44.66
CA ASN A 411 13.74 20.34 -45.66
C ASN A 411 14.23 19.25 -46.64
N GLY A 412 13.35 18.33 -47.05
CA GLY A 412 13.68 17.25 -47.98
C GLY A 412 14.53 16.11 -47.39
N GLN A 413 14.81 16.13 -46.09
CA GLN A 413 15.46 15.02 -45.38
C GLN A 413 14.44 14.23 -44.56
N ASN A 414 14.46 12.90 -44.72
CA ASN A 414 13.66 11.96 -43.93
C ASN A 414 14.36 11.68 -42.61
N ASN A 415 13.95 12.39 -41.56
CA ASN A 415 14.40 12.10 -40.21
C ASN A 415 13.55 10.97 -39.63
N LYS A 416 14.20 9.95 -39.08
CA LYS A 416 13.55 8.79 -38.47
C LYS A 416 13.80 8.81 -36.97
N TYR A 417 12.72 8.82 -36.20
CA TYR A 417 12.76 8.66 -34.75
C TYR A 417 12.45 7.21 -34.40
N GLU A 418 13.25 6.62 -33.52
CA GLU A 418 13.16 5.19 -33.17
C GLU A 418 12.38 4.96 -31.87
N SER A 419 12.15 3.69 -31.54
CA SER A 419 11.40 3.28 -30.36
C SER A 419 12.04 3.75 -29.06
N ILE A 420 11.17 4.13 -28.12
CA ILE A 420 11.50 4.62 -26.78
C ILE A 420 12.29 5.93 -26.77
N GLN A 421 11.77 6.91 -27.49
CA GLN A 421 12.30 8.27 -27.62
C GLN A 421 11.26 9.31 -27.20
N LEU A 422 11.68 10.29 -26.40
CA LEU A 422 10.91 11.51 -26.10
C LEU A 422 11.52 12.68 -26.87
N GLN A 423 10.72 13.29 -27.74
CA GLN A 423 11.08 14.44 -28.57
C GLN A 423 10.20 15.64 -28.22
N ILE A 424 10.80 16.82 -28.17
CA ILE A 424 10.11 18.11 -28.10
C ILE A 424 10.30 18.78 -29.47
N PHE A 425 9.23 19.33 -30.02
CA PHE A 425 9.26 20.02 -31.30
C PHE A 425 9.13 21.53 -31.08
N ASP A 426 10.14 22.27 -31.53
CA ASP A 426 10.19 23.73 -31.42
C ASP A 426 9.45 24.43 -32.58
N ASN A 427 8.87 23.67 -33.51
CA ASN A 427 8.11 24.17 -34.66
C ASN A 427 6.98 23.19 -34.99
N GLU A 428 5.99 23.67 -35.75
CA GLU A 428 4.97 22.79 -36.30
C GLU A 428 5.59 21.80 -37.30
N VAL A 429 5.27 20.53 -37.11
CA VAL A 429 5.90 19.41 -37.79
C VAL A 429 4.86 18.36 -38.15
N GLU A 430 4.90 17.89 -39.39
CA GLU A 430 4.10 16.76 -39.85
C GLU A 430 4.87 15.46 -39.67
N ILE A 431 4.29 14.53 -38.92
CA ILE A 431 4.86 13.19 -38.71
C ILE A 431 3.96 12.12 -39.31
N VAL A 432 4.57 11.07 -39.86
CA VAL A 432 3.84 9.90 -40.36
C VAL A 432 4.12 8.71 -39.43
N LEU A 433 3.04 8.14 -38.90
CA LEU A 433 3.11 6.94 -38.08
C LEU A 433 3.10 5.68 -38.96
N ASN A 434 3.94 4.70 -38.60
CA ASN A 434 3.84 3.37 -39.18
C ASN A 434 2.84 2.51 -38.39
N SER A 435 2.42 1.39 -38.98
CA SER A 435 1.44 0.46 -38.37
C SER A 435 1.87 -0.20 -37.06
N SER A 436 3.17 -0.24 -36.77
CA SER A 436 3.74 -0.76 -35.53
C SER A 436 3.95 0.31 -34.45
N THR A 437 3.64 1.58 -34.75
CA THR A 437 3.94 2.68 -33.85
C THR A 437 2.99 2.71 -32.68
N VAL A 438 3.58 2.85 -31.50
CA VAL A 438 2.88 3.15 -30.26
C VAL A 438 3.43 4.47 -29.77
N ALA A 439 2.62 5.52 -29.79
CA ALA A 439 3.07 6.86 -29.46
C ALA A 439 2.07 7.60 -28.58
N TYR A 440 2.60 8.55 -27.83
CA TYR A 440 1.85 9.49 -27.02
C TYR A 440 2.23 10.91 -27.43
N SER A 441 1.26 11.79 -27.57
CA SER A 441 1.55 13.21 -27.76
C SER A 441 0.73 14.08 -26.80
N TRP A 442 1.33 15.13 -26.29
CA TRP A 442 0.67 16.10 -25.41
C TRP A 442 1.35 17.46 -25.50
N MET A 443 0.66 18.50 -25.06
CA MET A 443 1.17 19.87 -25.05
C MET A 443 1.74 20.24 -23.67
N ASP A 444 2.48 21.35 -23.59
CA ASP A 444 2.92 21.93 -22.31
C ASP A 444 1.74 22.20 -21.36
N GLU A 445 0.59 22.65 -21.86
CA GLU A 445 -0.57 22.93 -21.02
C GLU A 445 -1.13 21.66 -20.35
N ASP A 446 -0.94 20.48 -20.97
CA ASP A 446 -1.34 19.20 -20.37
C ASP A 446 -0.44 18.82 -19.18
N GLU A 447 0.84 19.20 -19.21
CA GLU A 447 1.76 19.04 -18.09
C GLU A 447 1.37 19.97 -16.95
N GLU A 448 1.13 21.26 -17.26
CA GLU A 448 0.65 22.23 -16.28
C GLU A 448 -0.68 21.80 -15.63
N PHE A 449 -1.61 21.29 -16.44
CA PHE A 449 -2.85 20.75 -15.93
C PHE A 449 -2.57 19.60 -14.96
N SER A 450 -1.67 18.69 -15.35
CA SER A 450 -1.32 17.54 -14.53
C SER A 450 -0.67 17.94 -13.21
N ILE A 451 0.02 19.08 -13.17
CA ILE A 451 0.56 19.65 -11.92
C ILE A 451 -0.56 20.16 -11.01
N LYS A 452 -1.60 20.76 -11.58
CA LYS A 452 -2.70 21.43 -10.86
C LYS A 452 -3.79 20.45 -10.39
N ASP A 453 -4.06 19.38 -11.13
CA ASP A 453 -5.09 18.39 -10.80
C ASP A 453 -4.48 17.13 -10.17
N THR A 454 -5.05 16.70 -9.04
CA THR A 454 -4.57 15.57 -8.25
C THR A 454 -5.56 14.41 -8.18
N ASN A 455 -6.73 14.52 -8.81
CA ASN A 455 -7.80 13.52 -8.69
C ASN A 455 -7.83 12.54 -9.86
N LEU A 456 -7.38 11.30 -9.63
CA LEU A 456 -7.37 10.23 -10.64
C LEU A 456 -8.16 8.98 -10.25
N THR A 457 -9.01 8.51 -11.17
CA THR A 457 -9.56 7.14 -11.24
C THR A 457 -8.99 6.44 -12.47
N VAL A 458 -8.38 5.27 -12.31
CA VAL A 458 -7.53 4.61 -13.31
C VAL A 458 -7.49 3.10 -13.09
N HIS A 459 -7.19 2.33 -14.14
CA HIS A 459 -7.14 0.86 -14.11
C HIS A 459 -6.01 0.24 -13.26
N PHE A 460 -5.01 1.00 -12.82
CA PHE A 460 -3.89 0.44 -12.03
C PHE A 460 -3.50 1.34 -10.85
N PRO A 461 -4.32 1.60 -9.84
CA PRO A 461 -4.16 2.74 -8.92
C PRO A 461 -2.71 3.06 -8.50
N LEU A 462 -2.29 4.33 -8.61
CA LEU A 462 -1.00 4.80 -8.08
C LEU A 462 -1.21 5.32 -6.65
N GLN A 463 -0.31 4.98 -5.72
CA GLN A 463 -0.24 5.67 -4.43
C GLN A 463 1.20 6.10 -4.15
N THR A 464 1.41 7.41 -4.18
CA THR A 464 2.57 8.09 -3.61
C THR A 464 2.13 8.84 -2.36
N TYR A 465 3.11 9.13 -1.49
CA TYR A 465 2.99 9.63 -0.12
C TYR A 465 1.97 10.75 0.15
N ASP A 466 1.54 11.52 -0.85
CA ASP A 466 0.88 12.81 -0.64
C ASP A 466 -0.62 12.87 -0.96
N LEU A 467 -1.25 11.81 -1.49
CA LEU A 467 -2.71 11.79 -1.73
C LEU A 467 -3.36 10.54 -1.12
N LEU A 468 -3.60 10.63 0.19
CA LEU A 468 -4.55 9.78 0.89
C LEU A 468 -5.98 10.22 0.56
N SER A 469 -6.53 9.75 -0.55
CA SER A 469 -7.99 9.60 -0.67
C SER A 469 -8.37 8.22 -1.26
N ASN A 470 -8.07 7.20 -0.46
CA ASN A 470 -8.89 6.01 -0.26
C ASN A 470 -9.05 5.93 1.26
N SER A 471 -10.10 6.53 1.82
CA SER A 471 -10.25 6.69 3.27
C SER A 471 -10.13 5.34 3.98
N LEU A 472 -9.17 5.25 4.91
CA LEU A 472 -9.11 4.14 5.84
C LEU A 472 -10.38 4.22 6.70
N LEU A 473 -11.30 3.28 6.49
CA LEU A 473 -12.53 3.24 7.27
C LEU A 473 -12.21 2.55 8.59
N TYR A 474 -11.84 3.38 9.57
CA TYR A 474 -11.47 2.92 10.89
C TYR A 474 -12.26 3.66 11.97
N PRO A 475 -13.07 2.95 12.77
CA PRO A 475 -13.66 3.51 13.97
C PRO A 475 -12.60 3.58 15.07
N GLY A 476 -12.06 4.78 15.27
CA GLY A 476 -11.24 5.11 16.42
C GLY A 476 -12.10 5.54 17.60
N TYR A 477 -11.65 5.24 18.83
CA TYR A 477 -12.01 6.10 19.95
C TYR A 477 -11.38 7.46 19.65
N LEU A 478 -12.19 8.46 19.31
CA LEU A 478 -11.79 9.85 19.51
C LEU A 478 -11.58 9.98 21.01
N SER A 479 -10.35 9.82 21.48
CA SER A 479 -9.95 10.37 22.76
C SER A 479 -9.96 11.89 22.60
N GLN A 480 -11.16 12.47 22.55
CA GLN A 480 -11.32 13.78 23.13
C GLN A 480 -10.84 13.60 24.56
N VAL A 481 -9.71 14.24 24.84
CA VAL A 481 -9.36 14.66 26.18
C VAL A 481 -10.58 15.42 26.66
N THR A 482 -11.48 14.73 27.38
CA THR A 482 -12.36 15.41 28.32
C THR A 482 -11.39 16.05 29.30
N GLN A 483 -11.09 17.33 29.04
CA GLN A 483 -10.70 18.25 30.09
C GLN A 483 -11.76 18.05 31.16
N PHE A 484 -11.38 17.42 32.28
CA PHE A 484 -12.16 17.56 33.48
C PHE A 484 -12.21 19.06 33.75
N PRO A 485 -13.41 19.68 33.86
CA PRO A 485 -13.45 21.00 34.45
C PRO A 485 -12.96 20.83 35.89
N GLU A 486 -11.87 21.51 36.21
CA GLU A 486 -11.48 21.73 37.61
C GLU A 486 -12.70 22.28 38.34
N ARG A 487 -13.13 21.57 39.37
CA ARG A 487 -13.96 22.10 40.45
C ARG A 487 -13.23 21.87 41.76
#